data_AF-N1UE40-F1
#
_entry.id   AF-N1UE40-F1
#
_cell.length_a   1.000
_cell.length_b   1.000
_cell.length_c   1.000
_cell.angle_alpha   90.00
_cell.angle_beta   90.00
_cell.angle_gamma   90.00
#
_symmetry.space_group_name_H-M   'P 1'
#
loop_
_entity.id
_entity.type
_entity.pdbx_description
1 polymer ?
#
loop_
_entity_poly.entity_id
_entity_poly.type
_entity_poly.pdbx_seq_one_letter_code
_entity_poly.pdbx_strand_id
1 'polypeptide(L)'
;MFSELIPGFMIAYITLIERFFPVLFSKAYGESNKAFADNQALSDFSADNLIEPEEDQTESTRNILEGVELDKIEERINSFLQVRGYADEELRLPDFASYLGLSTHQASYYLNKHMSMKFADFLNMNRIEDVKRNLRDKSHMNLLQVALECGFNSASSFHRACVKFTGKSPREFKKQLINSQN
;
A
#
# COMPACT_ATOMS: atom_id res chain seq x y z
N MET A 1 41.48 -8.21 -19.34
CA MET A 1 40.42 -8.24 -20.38
C MET A 1 39.44 -9.34 -20.04
N PHE A 2 38.60 -9.14 -19.02
CA PHE A 2 37.39 -9.93 -18.79
C PHE A 2 36.38 -8.96 -18.19
N SER A 3 35.64 -8.30 -19.08
CA SER A 3 34.45 -7.57 -18.72
C SER A 3 33.43 -8.58 -18.21
N GLU A 4 33.04 -8.46 -16.95
CA GLU A 4 32.00 -9.25 -16.30
C GLU A 4 30.66 -8.95 -16.98
N LEU A 5 30.36 -9.71 -18.04
CA LEU A 5 29.09 -9.71 -18.72
C LEU A 5 28.08 -10.38 -17.77
N ILE A 6 27.28 -9.57 -17.09
CA ILE A 6 26.19 -10.03 -16.25
C ILE A 6 25.34 -10.98 -17.10
N PRO A 7 25.20 -12.27 -16.71
CA PRO A 7 24.47 -13.23 -17.52
C PRO A 7 23.03 -12.74 -17.75
N GLY A 8 22.54 -12.86 -18.99
CA GLY A 8 21.24 -12.27 -19.38
C GLY A 8 20.05 -12.71 -18.52
N PHE A 9 20.14 -13.87 -17.85
CA PHE A 9 19.12 -14.33 -16.90
C PHE A 9 19.04 -13.45 -15.63
N MET A 10 20.13 -12.83 -15.20
CA MET A 10 20.14 -11.91 -14.06
C MET A 10 19.45 -10.59 -14.41
N ILE A 11 19.60 -10.12 -15.66
CA ILE A 11 18.88 -8.94 -16.17
C ILE A 11 17.38 -9.26 -16.29
N ALA A 12 17.03 -10.44 -16.80
CA ALA A 12 15.65 -10.92 -16.83
C ALA A 12 15.06 -11.03 -15.41
N TYR A 13 15.85 -11.48 -14.43
CA TYR A 13 15.42 -11.57 -13.04
C TYR A 13 15.18 -10.20 -12.39
N ILE A 14 16.08 -9.23 -12.61
CA ILE A 14 15.94 -7.85 -12.12
C ILE A 14 14.68 -7.21 -12.73
N THR A 15 14.48 -7.33 -14.03
CA THR A 15 13.29 -6.78 -14.71
C THR A 15 11.99 -7.48 -14.29
N LEU A 16 12.03 -8.78 -13.98
CA LEU A 16 10.88 -9.52 -13.46
C LEU A 16 10.50 -9.05 -12.05
N ILE A 17 11.51 -8.84 -11.19
CA ILE A 17 11.31 -8.32 -9.82
C ILE A 17 10.79 -6.89 -9.85
N GLU A 18 11.34 -6.01 -10.70
CA GLU A 18 10.85 -4.63 -10.86
C GLU A 18 9.36 -4.59 -11.26
N ARG A 19 8.88 -5.60 -12.01
CA ARG A 19 7.48 -5.68 -12.45
C ARG A 19 6.53 -6.27 -11.40
N PHE A 20 7.00 -7.19 -10.55
CA PHE A 20 6.17 -7.89 -9.56
C PHE A 20 6.29 -7.34 -8.14
N PHE A 21 7.41 -6.68 -7.79
CA PHE A 21 7.70 -6.18 -6.45
C PHE A 21 8.25 -4.74 -6.47
N PRO A 22 7.47 -3.75 -6.96
CA PRO A 22 7.92 -2.34 -7.04
C PRO A 22 8.23 -1.73 -5.66
N VAL A 23 7.78 -2.35 -4.57
CA VAL A 23 8.03 -1.93 -3.19
C VAL A 23 9.52 -2.02 -2.81
N LEU A 24 10.28 -2.96 -3.37
CA LEU A 24 11.70 -3.16 -3.02
C LEU A 24 12.60 -1.99 -3.49
N PHE A 25 12.20 -1.30 -4.56
CA PHE A 25 12.96 -0.19 -5.13
C PHE A 25 12.44 1.21 -4.71
N SER A 26 11.24 1.30 -4.12
CA SER A 26 10.69 2.58 -3.66
C SER A 26 11.46 3.19 -2.47
N LYS A 27 12.30 2.40 -1.78
CA LYS A 27 13.05 2.85 -0.60
C LYS A 27 14.40 3.51 -0.91
N ALA A 28 14.82 3.54 -2.18
CA ALA A 28 16.08 4.17 -2.62
C ALA A 28 15.93 5.65 -3.02
N TYR A 29 14.72 6.21 -3.06
CA TYR A 29 14.47 7.63 -3.33
C TYR A 29 13.92 8.33 -2.08
N GLY A 30 14.69 8.24 -0.99
CA GLY A 30 14.47 9.08 0.18
C GLY A 30 15.30 10.34 0.07
N GLU A 31 14.72 11.44 -0.41
CA GLU A 31 15.13 12.79 -0.03
C GLU A 31 14.08 13.83 -0.45
N SER A 32 13.91 14.86 0.40
CA SER A 32 12.94 15.97 0.32
C SER A 32 11.54 15.75 0.95
N ASN A 33 11.52 15.64 2.28
CA ASN A 33 10.42 16.19 3.08
C ASN A 33 11.02 17.23 4.06
N LYS A 34 11.20 18.48 3.61
CA LYS A 34 11.51 19.61 4.50
C LYS A 34 10.85 20.93 4.09
N ALA A 35 9.77 20.92 3.32
CA ALA A 35 9.10 22.17 2.97
C ALA A 35 7.61 21.97 2.68
N PHE A 36 6.81 21.77 3.74
CA PHE A 36 5.40 22.18 3.73
C PHE A 36 4.84 22.26 5.16
N ALA A 37 5.48 23.08 6.00
CA ALA A 37 4.85 23.64 7.18
C ALA A 37 4.54 25.10 6.84
N ASP A 38 3.25 25.39 6.60
CA ASP A 38 2.56 26.67 6.75
C ASP A 38 1.38 26.72 5.76
N ASN A 39 0.17 26.50 6.28
CA ASN A 39 -0.93 27.48 6.17
C ASN A 39 -2.15 26.97 6.95
N GLN A 40 -2.54 27.81 7.90
CA GLN A 40 -3.49 27.61 8.97
C GLN A 40 -4.92 27.96 8.57
N ALA A 41 -5.86 27.38 9.33
CA ALA A 41 -7.22 27.82 9.62
C ALA A 41 -8.38 27.25 8.78
N LEU A 42 -9.08 26.26 9.36
CA LEU A 42 -10.42 26.50 9.91
C LEU A 42 -10.67 25.53 11.09
N SER A 43 -10.87 26.18 12.23
CA SER A 43 -11.22 25.67 13.55
C SER A 43 -12.56 24.96 13.55
N ASP A 44 -12.59 23.73 14.09
CA ASP A 44 -13.62 23.23 15.02
C ASP A 44 -13.46 21.72 15.23
N PHE A 45 -12.60 21.33 16.19
CA PHE A 45 -12.87 20.21 17.11
C PHE A 45 -11.82 20.23 18.22
N SER A 46 -12.26 20.66 19.40
CA SER A 46 -11.74 20.42 20.75
C SER A 46 -10.27 20.02 20.91
N ALA A 47 -9.49 20.99 21.42
CA ALA A 47 -8.22 20.73 22.08
C ALA A 47 -8.47 19.99 23.41
N ASP A 48 -8.35 18.67 23.39
CA ASP A 48 -7.94 17.84 24.53
C ASP A 48 -7.61 16.44 24.01
N ASN A 49 -6.32 16.24 23.72
CA ASN A 49 -5.56 14.98 23.74
C ASN A 49 -4.30 15.15 22.88
N LEU A 50 -3.34 15.93 23.41
CA LEU A 50 -1.94 15.77 23.05
C LEU A 50 -1.46 14.46 23.68
N ILE A 51 -1.72 13.35 23.00
CA ILE A 51 -0.99 12.11 23.23
C ILE A 51 0.20 12.19 22.29
N GLU A 52 1.34 12.61 22.83
CA GLU A 52 2.63 12.37 22.19
C GLU A 52 2.71 10.88 21.82
N PRO A 53 3.31 10.49 20.69
CA PRO A 53 3.60 9.10 20.43
C PRO A 53 4.69 8.68 21.43
N GLU A 54 4.26 8.26 22.62
CA GLU A 54 5.06 7.50 23.57
C GLU A 54 5.59 6.28 22.80
N GLU A 55 6.87 6.35 22.42
CA GLU A 55 7.66 5.16 22.10
C GLU A 55 7.79 4.33 23.38
N ASP A 56 6.74 3.58 23.70
CA ASP A 56 6.81 2.56 24.74
C ASP A 56 7.62 1.36 24.20
N GLN A 57 8.94 1.48 24.37
CA GLN A 57 9.88 0.38 24.23
C GLN A 57 10.06 -0.31 25.58
N THR A 58 9.03 -0.99 26.09
CA THR A 58 9.24 -2.02 27.10
C THR A 58 8.32 -3.23 26.95
N GLU A 59 8.95 -4.36 26.58
CA GLU A 59 8.70 -5.68 27.18
C GLU A 59 7.53 -6.55 26.67
N SER A 60 7.76 -7.25 25.56
CA SER A 60 7.57 -8.72 25.43
C SER A 60 7.70 -9.13 23.96
N THR A 61 8.94 -9.16 23.47
CA THR A 61 9.37 -9.95 22.31
C THR A 61 9.32 -11.46 22.60
N ARG A 62 8.24 -11.96 23.22
CA ARG A 62 7.79 -13.31 22.84
C ARG A 62 7.52 -13.20 21.36
N ASN A 63 8.22 -13.99 20.57
CA ASN A 63 8.18 -13.88 19.12
C ASN A 63 6.70 -14.09 18.72
N ILE A 64 5.97 -13.00 18.43
CA ILE A 64 4.50 -13.01 18.25
C ILE A 64 4.12 -13.94 17.09
N LEU A 65 5.09 -14.19 16.21
CA LEU A 65 5.03 -15.09 15.07
C LEU A 65 5.78 -16.42 15.31
N GLU A 66 6.10 -16.77 16.55
CA GLU A 66 6.71 -18.05 16.89
C GLU A 66 5.75 -19.19 16.52
N GLY A 67 6.25 -20.15 15.74
CA GLY A 67 5.43 -21.23 15.17
C GLY A 67 4.58 -20.81 13.96
N VAL A 68 4.67 -19.57 13.50
CA VAL A 68 4.07 -19.13 12.23
C VAL A 68 5.06 -19.38 11.10
N GLU A 69 4.65 -20.18 10.12
CA GLU A 69 5.42 -20.39 8.89
C GLU A 69 5.25 -19.17 7.96
N LEU A 70 6.26 -18.29 7.91
CA LEU A 70 6.19 -17.04 7.15
C LEU A 70 5.93 -17.28 5.66
N ASP A 71 6.53 -18.31 5.06
CA ASP A 71 6.33 -18.66 3.65
C ASP A 71 4.85 -18.95 3.34
N LYS A 72 4.14 -19.67 4.23
CA LYS A 72 2.70 -19.93 4.09
C LYS A 72 1.87 -18.65 4.20
N ILE A 73 2.30 -17.69 5.01
CA ILE A 73 1.62 -16.38 5.12
C ILE A 73 1.79 -15.61 3.82
N GLU A 74 2.98 -15.60 3.24
CA GLU A 74 3.23 -14.93 1.96
C GLU A 74 2.42 -15.56 0.82
N GLU A 75 2.33 -16.89 0.75
CA GLU A 75 1.47 -17.59 -0.20
C GLU A 75 0.00 -17.18 -0.06
N ARG A 76 -0.50 -17.08 1.18
CA ARG A 76 -1.87 -16.63 1.45
C ARG A 76 -2.07 -15.17 1.07
N ILE A 77 -1.12 -14.28 1.36
CA ILE A 77 -1.20 -12.87 0.93
C ILE A 77 -1.25 -12.82 -0.60
N ASN A 78 -0.41 -13.57 -1.30
CA ASN A 78 -0.43 -13.61 -2.77
C ASN A 78 -1.76 -14.13 -3.31
N SER A 79 -2.31 -15.18 -2.72
CA SER A 79 -3.64 -15.70 -3.06
C SER A 79 -4.74 -14.64 -2.84
N PHE A 80 -4.70 -13.94 -1.70
CA PHE A 80 -5.62 -12.85 -1.38
C PHE A 80 -5.56 -11.71 -2.41
N LEU A 81 -4.36 -11.34 -2.85
CA LEU A 81 -4.15 -10.32 -3.88
C LEU A 81 -4.66 -10.79 -5.25
N GLN A 82 -4.44 -12.04 -5.62
CA GLN A 82 -4.90 -12.60 -6.90
C GLN A 82 -6.42 -12.59 -7.03
N VAL A 83 -7.15 -12.92 -5.96
CA VAL A 83 -8.63 -12.89 -5.97
C VAL A 83 -9.20 -11.48 -5.75
N ARG A 84 -8.34 -10.45 -5.72
CA ARG A 84 -8.72 -9.06 -5.40
C ARG A 84 -9.47 -8.95 -4.07
N GLY A 85 -9.08 -9.70 -3.04
CA GLY A 85 -9.73 -9.67 -1.73
C GLY A 85 -9.75 -8.27 -1.09
N TYR A 86 -8.81 -7.40 -1.46
CA TYR A 86 -8.77 -6.00 -1.04
C TYR A 86 -9.91 -5.14 -1.61
N ALA A 87 -10.61 -5.60 -2.65
CA ALA A 87 -11.69 -4.84 -3.29
C ALA A 87 -13.02 -4.92 -2.53
N ASP A 88 -13.12 -5.78 -1.52
CA ASP A 88 -14.23 -5.76 -0.57
C ASP A 88 -14.13 -4.49 0.30
N GLU A 89 -15.16 -3.65 0.24
CA GLU A 89 -15.23 -2.37 0.95
C GLU A 89 -15.45 -2.54 2.45
N GLU A 90 -16.03 -3.66 2.88
CA GLU A 90 -16.34 -3.96 4.28
C GLU A 90 -15.20 -4.72 4.98
N LEU A 91 -14.18 -5.16 4.24
CA LEU A 91 -13.07 -5.97 4.74
C LEU A 91 -12.35 -5.29 5.92
N ARG A 92 -12.29 -6.01 7.04
CA ARG A 92 -11.63 -5.57 8.28
C ARG A 92 -10.39 -6.41 8.55
N LEU A 93 -9.55 -5.93 9.47
CA LEU A 93 -8.33 -6.63 9.88
C LEU A 93 -8.61 -8.05 10.42
N PRO A 94 -9.67 -8.32 11.22
CA PRO A 94 -10.00 -9.68 11.64
C PRO A 94 -10.32 -10.63 10.47
N ASP A 95 -10.99 -10.15 9.43
CA ASP A 95 -11.34 -10.95 8.25
C ASP A 95 -10.07 -11.33 7.48
N PHE A 96 -9.20 -10.34 7.26
CA PHE A 96 -7.89 -10.54 6.66
C PHE A 96 -7.00 -11.48 7.49
N ALA A 97 -6.97 -11.32 8.81
CA ALA A 97 -6.23 -12.21 9.70
C ALA A 97 -6.73 -13.66 9.60
N SER A 98 -8.05 -13.84 9.59
CA SER A 98 -8.68 -15.15 9.41
C SER A 98 -8.31 -15.79 8.08
N TYR A 99 -8.27 -15.00 6.99
CA TYR A 99 -7.80 -15.47 5.68
C TYR A 99 -6.34 -15.98 5.74
N LEU A 100 -5.48 -15.24 6.44
CA LEU A 100 -4.08 -15.60 6.63
C LEU A 100 -3.86 -16.78 7.59
N GLY A 101 -4.88 -17.19 8.35
CA GLY A 101 -4.72 -18.17 9.42
C GLY A 101 -3.97 -17.61 10.64
N LEU A 102 -4.09 -16.30 10.86
CA LEU A 102 -3.45 -15.57 11.96
C LEU A 102 -4.50 -15.02 12.93
N SER A 103 -4.09 -14.76 14.17
CA SER A 103 -4.85 -13.84 15.02
C SER A 103 -4.77 -12.40 14.50
N THR A 104 -5.76 -11.57 14.83
CA THR A 104 -5.78 -10.14 14.48
C THR A 104 -4.51 -9.42 14.93
N HIS A 105 -3.99 -9.76 16.12
CA HIS A 105 -2.76 -9.19 16.65
C HIS A 105 -1.54 -9.61 15.81
N GLN A 106 -1.44 -10.89 15.44
CA GLN A 106 -0.37 -11.40 14.58
C GLN A 106 -0.41 -10.78 13.19
N ALA A 107 -1.59 -10.64 12.58
CA ALA A 107 -1.72 -10.00 11.27
C ALA A 107 -1.28 -8.53 11.31
N SER A 108 -1.70 -7.78 12.35
CA SER A 108 -1.25 -6.40 12.55
C SER A 108 0.26 -6.32 12.74
N TYR A 109 0.81 -7.19 13.59
CA TYR A 109 2.24 -7.28 13.85
C TYR A 109 3.02 -7.62 12.57
N TYR A 110 2.55 -8.60 11.80
CA TYR A 110 3.14 -9.01 10.52
C TYR A 110 3.19 -7.84 9.54
N LEU A 111 2.06 -7.16 9.31
CA LEU A 111 1.99 -6.02 8.39
C LEU A 111 2.92 -4.88 8.83
N ASN A 112 2.94 -4.55 10.12
CA ASN A 112 3.77 -3.47 10.64
C ASN A 112 5.26 -3.81 10.62
N LYS A 113 5.64 -5.04 11.00
CA LYS A 113 7.06 -5.43 11.16
C LYS A 113 7.68 -5.95 9.87
N HIS A 114 6.98 -6.81 9.13
CA HIS A 114 7.50 -7.42 7.91
C HIS A 114 7.22 -6.57 6.67
N MET A 115 6.05 -5.91 6.60
CA MET A 115 5.67 -5.10 5.44
C MET A 115 5.82 -3.59 5.66
N SER A 116 6.18 -3.15 6.87
CA SER A 116 6.31 -1.72 7.23
C SER A 116 5.05 -0.89 6.91
N MET A 117 3.86 -1.48 7.03
CA MET A 117 2.60 -0.81 6.66
C MET A 117 1.46 -1.15 7.60
N LYS A 118 0.54 -0.18 7.77
CA LYS A 118 -0.73 -0.41 8.47
C LYS A 118 -1.69 -1.15 7.54
N PHE A 119 -2.66 -1.89 8.11
CA PHE A 119 -3.68 -2.60 7.33
C PHE A 119 -4.44 -1.73 6.33
N ALA A 120 -4.91 -0.55 6.77
CA ALA A 120 -5.60 0.37 5.87
C ALA A 120 -4.71 0.84 4.71
N ASP A 121 -3.40 0.96 4.94
CA ASP A 121 -2.44 1.34 3.90
C ASP A 121 -2.18 0.19 2.93
N PHE A 122 -2.05 -1.02 3.44
CA PHE A 122 -1.99 -2.23 2.62
C PHE A 122 -3.18 -2.32 1.66
N LEU A 123 -4.41 -2.16 2.17
CA LEU A 123 -5.60 -2.18 1.31
C LEU A 123 -5.56 -1.05 0.28
N ASN A 124 -5.44 0.20 0.75
CA ASN A 124 -5.56 1.36 -0.11
C ASN A 124 -4.46 1.41 -1.18
N MET A 125 -3.24 0.96 -0.88
CA MET A 125 -2.16 0.86 -1.87
C MET A 125 -2.55 -0.12 -2.98
N ASN A 126 -3.03 -1.31 -2.63
CA ASN A 126 -3.49 -2.31 -3.61
C ASN A 126 -4.69 -1.81 -4.43
N ARG A 127 -5.64 -1.11 -3.79
CA ARG A 127 -6.77 -0.48 -4.47
C ARG A 127 -6.32 0.60 -5.46
N ILE A 128 -5.36 1.45 -5.09
CA ILE A 128 -4.78 2.46 -5.99
C ILE A 128 -4.10 1.81 -7.20
N GLU A 129 -3.30 0.75 -6.98
CA GLU A 129 -2.69 0.00 -8.08
C GLU A 129 -3.75 -0.61 -9.01
N ASP A 130 -4.86 -1.08 -8.45
CA ASP A 130 -5.97 -1.61 -9.24
C ASP A 130 -6.68 -0.54 -10.07
N VAL A 131 -6.88 0.66 -9.50
CA VAL A 131 -7.39 1.82 -10.25
C VAL A 131 -6.44 2.18 -11.39
N LYS A 132 -5.11 2.17 -11.16
CA LYS A 132 -4.10 2.41 -12.21
C LYS A 132 -4.26 1.41 -13.36
N ARG A 133 -4.42 0.12 -13.05
CA ARG A 133 -4.60 -0.94 -14.06
C ARG A 133 -5.91 -0.73 -14.83
N ASN A 134 -7.03 -0.58 -14.14
CA ASN A 134 -8.34 -0.40 -14.79
C ASN A 134 -8.40 0.84 -15.68
N LEU A 135 -7.80 1.96 -15.26
CA LEU A 135 -7.79 3.17 -16.08
C LEU A 135 -6.93 3.05 -17.34
N ARG A 136 -5.92 2.18 -17.35
CA ARG A 136 -5.14 1.93 -18.58
C ARG A 136 -5.99 1.29 -19.66
N ASP A 137 -6.91 0.39 -19.28
CA ASP A 137 -7.78 -0.31 -20.23
C ASP A 137 -9.06 0.47 -20.53
N LYS A 138 -9.48 1.36 -19.61
CA LYS A 138 -10.79 2.04 -19.62
C LYS A 138 -10.65 3.56 -19.43
N SER A 139 -9.79 4.21 -20.22
CA SER A 139 -9.43 5.63 -20.07
C SER A 139 -10.63 6.61 -20.10
N HIS A 140 -11.72 6.24 -20.78
CA HIS A 140 -12.94 7.03 -20.89
C HIS A 140 -13.85 6.98 -19.64
N MET A 141 -13.67 6.01 -18.73
CA MET A 141 -14.56 5.83 -17.59
C MET A 141 -14.42 6.92 -16.52
N ASN A 142 -15.48 7.10 -15.74
CA ASN A 142 -15.47 7.97 -14.58
C ASN A 142 -14.49 7.43 -13.53
N LEU A 143 -13.51 8.23 -13.12
CA LEU A 143 -12.48 7.81 -12.17
C LEU A 143 -13.05 7.38 -10.82
N LEU A 144 -14.06 8.10 -10.32
CA LEU A 144 -14.68 7.76 -9.04
C LEU A 144 -15.36 6.41 -9.13
N GLN A 145 -16.09 6.14 -10.23
CA GLN A 145 -16.72 4.84 -10.44
C GLN A 145 -15.70 3.70 -10.44
N VAL A 146 -14.58 3.85 -11.17
CA VAL A 146 -13.49 2.87 -11.16
C VAL A 146 -12.91 2.69 -9.75
N ALA A 147 -12.77 3.77 -8.98
CA ALA A 147 -12.31 3.68 -7.60
C ALA A 147 -13.30 2.90 -6.70
N LEU A 148 -14.60 3.13 -6.84
CA LEU A 148 -15.63 2.40 -6.10
C LEU A 148 -15.59 0.90 -6.45
N GLU A 149 -15.45 0.55 -7.73
CA GLU A 149 -15.26 -0.85 -8.21
C GLU A 149 -13.95 -1.50 -7.71
N CYS A 150 -13.00 -0.69 -7.24
CA CYS A 150 -11.76 -1.16 -6.61
C CYS A 150 -11.86 -1.21 -5.08
N GLY A 151 -13.05 -1.02 -4.49
CA GLY A 151 -13.29 -1.18 -3.05
C GLY A 151 -13.12 0.09 -2.21
N PHE A 152 -13.03 1.26 -2.83
CA PHE A 152 -13.18 2.51 -2.07
C PHE A 152 -14.66 2.74 -1.75
N ASN A 153 -14.97 3.09 -0.50
CA ASN A 153 -16.36 3.34 -0.07
C ASN A 153 -16.82 4.80 -0.30
N SER A 154 -15.90 5.71 -0.65
CA SER A 154 -16.22 7.13 -0.83
C SER A 154 -15.18 7.88 -1.67
N ALA A 155 -15.58 9.01 -2.24
CA ALA A 155 -14.67 9.94 -2.92
C ALA A 155 -13.58 10.48 -1.97
N SER A 156 -13.94 10.75 -0.72
CA SER A 156 -13.01 11.27 0.29
C SER A 156 -11.94 10.25 0.69
N SER A 157 -12.31 8.98 0.87
CA SER A 157 -11.32 7.92 1.14
C SER A 157 -10.37 7.73 -0.05
N PHE A 158 -10.91 7.74 -1.26
CA PHE A 158 -10.12 7.63 -2.48
C PHE A 158 -9.18 8.81 -2.65
N HIS A 159 -9.64 10.04 -2.43
CA HIS A 159 -8.81 11.24 -2.53
C HIS A 159 -7.61 11.18 -1.57
N ARG A 160 -7.83 10.85 -0.29
CA ARG A 160 -6.76 10.70 0.69
C ARG A 160 -5.74 9.64 0.28
N ALA A 161 -6.21 8.49 -0.19
CA ALA A 161 -5.33 7.42 -0.67
C ALA A 161 -4.53 7.85 -1.91
N CYS A 162 -5.18 8.51 -2.88
CA CYS A 162 -4.54 8.99 -4.09
C CYS A 162 -3.40 9.96 -3.76
N VAL A 163 -3.67 10.97 -2.92
CA VAL A 163 -2.63 11.92 -2.50
C VAL A 163 -1.52 11.20 -1.73
N LYS A 164 -1.86 10.30 -0.81
CA LYS A 164 -0.86 9.59 0.01
C LYS A 164 0.07 8.70 -0.82
N PHE A 165 -0.46 7.90 -1.74
CA PHE A 165 0.31 6.88 -2.46
C PHE A 165 0.85 7.34 -3.81
N THR A 166 0.30 8.41 -4.39
CA THR A 166 0.74 8.92 -5.71
C THR A 166 1.26 10.34 -5.67
N GLY A 167 1.09 11.06 -4.56
CA GLY A 167 1.45 12.48 -4.41
C GLY A 167 0.58 13.42 -5.26
N LYS A 168 -0.59 12.97 -5.74
CA LYS A 168 -1.41 13.72 -6.72
C LYS A 168 -2.88 13.68 -6.35
N SER A 169 -3.61 14.74 -6.70
CA SER A 169 -5.07 14.71 -6.65
C SER A 169 -5.62 13.68 -7.64
N PRO A 170 -6.83 13.13 -7.42
CA PRO A 170 -7.48 12.21 -8.35
C PRO A 170 -7.50 12.70 -9.80
N ARG A 171 -7.75 13.99 -10.02
CA ARG A 171 -7.81 14.59 -11.36
C ARG A 171 -6.44 14.56 -12.05
N GLU A 172 -5.39 14.95 -11.34
CA GLU A 172 -4.02 14.93 -11.85
C GLU A 172 -3.53 13.50 -12.09
N PHE A 173 -3.87 12.60 -11.17
CA PHE A 173 -3.58 11.19 -11.28
C PHE A 173 -4.18 10.57 -12.56
N LYS A 174 -5.47 10.80 -12.84
CA LYS A 174 -6.10 10.36 -14.10
C LYS A 174 -5.42 10.98 -15.33
N LYS A 175 -5.17 12.29 -15.30
CA LYS A 175 -4.52 13.00 -16.42
C LYS A 175 -3.13 12.42 -16.72
N GLN A 176 -2.34 12.15 -15.68
CA GLN A 176 -1.01 11.54 -15.84
C GLN A 176 -1.12 10.17 -16.50
N LEU A 177 -2.02 9.31 -16.00
CA LEU A 177 -2.16 7.95 -16.53
C LEU A 177 -2.58 7.93 -18.00
N ILE A 178 -3.48 8.81 -18.42
CA ILE A 178 -3.92 8.91 -19.82
C ILE A 178 -2.80 9.48 -20.69
N ASN A 179 -2.09 10.51 -20.23
CA ASN A 179 -1.03 11.13 -21.00
C ASN A 179 0.18 10.22 -21.18
N SER A 180 0.46 9.30 -20.25
CA SER A 180 1.52 8.29 -20.40
C SER A 180 1.19 7.18 -21.40
N GLN A 181 -0.01 7.18 -22.01
CA GLN A 181 -0.42 6.22 -23.04
C GLN A 181 -0.33 6.76 -24.47
N ASN A 182 -0.09 8.06 -24.64
CA ASN A 182 0.11 8.73 -25.92
C ASN A 182 1.60 9.01 -26.15
#